data_AF-A0A4V3GSZ9-F1
#
_entry.id   AF-A0A4V3GSZ9-F1
#
_cell.length_a   1.000
_cell.length_b   1.000
_cell.length_c   1.000
_cell.angle_alpha   90.00
_cell.angle_beta   90.00
_cell.angle_gamma   90.00
#
_symmetry.space_group_name_H-M   'P 1'
#
loop_
_entity.id
_entity.type
_entity.pdbx_description
1 polymer ?
#
loop_
_entity_poly.entity_id
_entity_poly.type
_entity_poly.pdbx_seq_one_letter_code
_entity_poly.pdbx_strand_id
1 'polypeptide(L)'
;MHDYKLILRHQGILKVLFIDLDDFKPINDSLGHAAGDQLLKAAARRLQHLLVRGDTLARFGGDEFIIIVPSFNLAGRAGDIAEQALTSLADFGEPSALVQHADLAMYEAKKKGRNTVCWYSADVMVAASEQVTLRRELQEAMSRGDFRLHYQSIVQARDGKVVGFEALLRWQHPTLGRIPPYKFIPLAEQTGQIIPLGQRVMARACWDIRQLNHRLGTHYFVSVNVSPL
;
A
#
# COMPACT_ATOMS: atom_id res chain seq x y z
N MET A 1 24.25 -1.01 -17.80
CA MET A 1 24.41 0.19 -18.66
C MET A 1 24.61 -0.15 -20.14
N HIS A 2 25.19 -1.31 -20.49
CA HIS A 2 25.36 -1.76 -21.88
C HIS A 2 24.03 -2.15 -22.55
N ASP A 3 23.16 -2.87 -21.85
CA ASP A 3 21.88 -3.37 -22.40
C ASP A 3 20.86 -2.26 -22.68
N TYR A 4 20.79 -1.24 -21.83
CA TYR A 4 19.92 -0.07 -22.04
C TYR A 4 20.27 0.69 -23.33
N LYS A 5 21.57 0.88 -23.60
CA LYS A 5 22.05 1.54 -24.84
C LYS A 5 21.79 0.69 -26.08
N LEU A 6 21.88 -0.64 -25.97
CA LEU A 6 21.56 -1.58 -27.05
C LEU A 6 20.05 -1.59 -27.38
N ILE A 7 19.21 -1.54 -26.36
CA ILE A 7 17.74 -1.52 -26.51
C ILE A 7 17.27 -0.21 -27.14
N LEU A 8 17.80 0.94 -26.70
CA LEU A 8 17.52 2.24 -27.31
C LEU A 8 17.91 2.28 -28.80
N ARG A 9 19.00 1.62 -29.18
CA ARG A 9 19.46 1.55 -30.58
C ARG A 9 18.60 0.64 -31.47
N HIS A 10 17.91 -0.33 -30.90
CA HIS A 10 17.12 -1.33 -31.64
C HIS A 10 15.60 -1.22 -31.42
N GLN A 11 15.10 -0.14 -30.81
CA GLN A 11 13.68 0.04 -30.44
C GLN A 11 13.10 -1.17 -29.66
N GLY A 12 13.94 -1.81 -28.85
CA GLY A 12 13.52 -2.92 -27.99
C GLY A 12 12.69 -2.45 -26.79
N ILE A 13 12.16 -3.41 -26.04
CA ILE A 13 11.52 -3.18 -24.74
C ILE A 13 12.48 -3.67 -23.67
N LEU A 14 12.66 -2.88 -22.61
CA LEU A 14 13.27 -3.35 -21.39
C LEU A 14 12.19 -3.58 -20.34
N LYS A 15 12.09 -4.81 -19.81
CA LYS A 15 11.24 -5.10 -18.66
C LYS A 15 12.10 -5.21 -17.42
N VAL A 16 11.69 -4.55 -16.34
CA VAL A 16 12.32 -4.62 -15.02
C VAL A 16 11.29 -5.19 -14.06
N LEU A 17 11.66 -6.27 -13.37
CA LEU A 17 10.85 -6.91 -12.35
C LEU A 17 11.54 -6.76 -11.01
N PHE A 18 10.81 -6.31 -10.01
CA PHE A 18 11.26 -6.25 -8.62
C PHE A 18 10.53 -7.33 -7.84
N ILE A 19 11.27 -8.13 -7.07
CA ILE A 19 10.78 -9.31 -6.36
C ILE A 19 11.21 -9.18 -4.91
N ASP A 20 10.27 -9.35 -4.00
CA ASP A 20 10.51 -9.42 -2.55
C ASP A 20 9.97 -10.74 -2.00
N LEU A 21 10.66 -11.32 -1.02
CA LEU A 21 10.25 -12.58 -0.43
C LEU A 21 9.36 -12.32 0.80
N ASP A 22 8.10 -12.72 0.69
CA ASP A 22 7.15 -12.62 1.81
C ASP A 22 7.71 -13.23 3.10
N ASP A 23 7.53 -12.51 4.22
CA ASP A 23 7.87 -12.93 5.59
C ASP A 23 9.34 -13.34 5.84
N PHE A 24 10.31 -12.80 5.10
CA PHE A 24 11.71 -13.14 5.31
C PHE A 24 12.23 -12.82 6.73
N LYS A 25 11.81 -11.69 7.30
CA LYS A 25 12.24 -11.27 8.65
C LYS A 25 11.77 -12.23 9.76
N PRO A 26 10.47 -12.60 9.85
CA PRO A 26 10.02 -13.64 10.78
C PRO A 26 10.80 -14.96 10.69
N ILE A 27 11.22 -15.37 9.48
CA ILE A 27 12.05 -16.58 9.29
C ILE A 27 13.41 -16.41 9.96
N ASN A 28 14.08 -15.27 9.76
CA ASN A 28 15.35 -14.97 10.44
C ASN A 28 15.19 -14.93 11.96
N ASP A 29 14.12 -14.31 12.44
CA ASP A 29 13.87 -14.16 13.88
C ASP A 29 13.57 -15.51 14.54
N SER A 30 12.93 -16.44 13.83
CA SER A 30 12.53 -17.75 14.36
C SER A 30 13.59 -18.84 14.17
N LEU A 31 14.30 -18.85 13.04
CA LEU A 31 15.20 -19.93 12.62
C LEU A 31 16.67 -19.50 12.49
N GLY A 32 16.95 -18.21 12.71
CA GLY A 32 18.29 -17.64 12.64
C GLY A 32 18.77 -17.28 11.23
N HIS A 33 19.75 -16.39 11.15
CA HIS A 33 20.28 -15.86 9.89
C HIS A 33 20.85 -16.93 8.95
N ALA A 34 21.38 -18.04 9.48
CA ALA A 34 21.89 -19.13 8.65
C ALA A 34 20.78 -19.79 7.81
N ALA A 35 19.56 -19.89 8.35
CA ALA A 35 18.40 -20.39 7.62
C ALA A 35 17.94 -19.38 6.56
N GLY A 36 17.93 -18.08 6.89
CA GLY A 36 17.67 -17.01 5.92
C GLY A 36 18.65 -17.01 4.75
N ASP A 37 19.94 -17.18 5.01
CA ASP A 37 20.96 -17.29 3.97
C ASP A 37 20.75 -18.48 3.04
N GLN A 38 20.31 -19.62 3.56
CA GLN A 38 19.96 -20.78 2.74
C GLN A 38 18.73 -20.50 1.88
N LEU A 39 17.72 -19.82 2.43
CA LEU A 39 16.53 -19.42 1.69
C LEU A 39 16.88 -18.48 0.54
N LEU A 40 17.70 -17.45 0.79
CA LEU A 40 18.16 -16.51 -0.23
C LEU A 40 18.92 -17.21 -1.36
N LYS A 41 19.83 -18.14 -1.00
CA LYS A 41 20.55 -18.96 -2.00
C LYS A 41 19.60 -19.85 -2.80
N ALA A 42 18.60 -20.45 -2.17
CA ALA A 42 17.61 -21.28 -2.84
C ALA A 42 16.71 -20.45 -3.77
N ALA A 43 16.25 -19.28 -3.33
CA ALA A 43 15.47 -18.33 -4.14
C ALA A 43 16.28 -17.87 -5.35
N ALA A 44 17.52 -17.42 -5.16
CA ALA A 44 18.40 -17.01 -6.25
C ALA A 44 18.58 -18.12 -7.30
N ARG A 45 18.83 -19.37 -6.87
CA ARG A 45 18.94 -20.52 -7.80
C ARG A 45 17.65 -20.76 -8.58
N ARG A 46 16.49 -20.75 -7.89
CA ARG A 46 15.19 -20.94 -8.55
C ARG A 46 14.93 -19.85 -9.59
N LEU A 47 15.18 -18.59 -9.25
CA LEU A 47 15.05 -17.48 -10.18
C LEU A 47 16.01 -17.61 -11.36
N GLN A 48 17.27 -17.97 -11.13
CA GLN A 48 18.26 -18.20 -12.21
C GLN A 48 17.81 -19.26 -13.22
N HIS A 49 17.16 -20.33 -12.77
CA HIS A 49 16.65 -21.37 -13.66
C HIS A 49 15.50 -20.93 -14.57
N LEU A 50 14.84 -19.80 -14.27
CA LEU A 50 13.79 -19.24 -15.11
C LEU A 50 14.32 -18.31 -16.21
N LEU A 51 15.60 -17.91 -16.12
CA LEU A 51 16.19 -16.90 -16.99
C LEU A 51 16.86 -17.48 -18.22
N VAL A 52 16.76 -16.77 -19.33
CA VAL A 52 17.42 -17.13 -20.59
C VAL A 52 18.65 -16.27 -20.84
N ARG A 53 19.44 -16.64 -21.87
CA ARG A 53 20.66 -15.92 -22.23
C ARG A 53 20.33 -14.48 -22.64
N GLY A 54 20.83 -13.51 -21.86
CA GLY A 54 20.59 -12.08 -22.05
C GLY A 54 19.81 -11.44 -20.91
N ASP A 55 19.09 -12.22 -20.11
CA ASP A 55 18.45 -11.74 -18.88
C ASP A 55 19.50 -11.52 -17.78
N THR A 56 19.22 -10.58 -16.88
CA THR A 56 20.06 -10.32 -15.71
C THR A 56 19.27 -10.48 -14.42
N LEU A 57 19.80 -11.28 -13.49
CA LEU A 57 19.35 -11.32 -12.09
C LEU A 57 20.36 -10.58 -11.21
N ALA A 58 19.87 -9.69 -10.37
CA ALA A 58 20.63 -9.04 -9.33
C ALA A 58 19.90 -9.17 -7.97
N ARG A 59 20.67 -9.16 -6.88
CA ARG A 59 20.13 -8.96 -5.53
C ARG A 59 20.30 -7.49 -5.18
N PHE A 60 19.21 -6.80 -4.86
CA PHE A 60 19.24 -5.36 -4.59
C PHE A 60 19.67 -5.07 -3.14
N GLY A 61 19.15 -5.85 -2.20
CA GLY A 61 19.46 -5.77 -0.77
C GLY A 61 18.51 -6.66 0.02
N GLY A 62 18.87 -7.07 1.24
CA GLY A 62 17.98 -7.91 2.07
C GLY A 62 17.46 -9.14 1.33
N ASP A 63 16.15 -9.28 1.24
CA ASP A 63 15.38 -10.31 0.54
C ASP A 63 14.86 -9.88 -0.84
N GLU A 64 15.33 -8.76 -1.36
CA GLU A 64 14.89 -8.17 -2.62
C GLU A 64 15.79 -8.55 -3.80
N PHE A 65 15.16 -8.93 -4.91
CA PHE A 65 15.78 -9.30 -6.18
C PHE A 65 15.25 -8.44 -7.32
N ILE A 66 16.11 -8.15 -8.29
CA ILE A 66 15.76 -7.44 -9.52
C ILE A 66 16.08 -8.33 -10.71
N ILE A 67 15.12 -8.47 -11.62
CA ILE A 67 15.31 -9.13 -12.91
C ILE A 67 15.16 -8.09 -14.02
N ILE A 68 16.10 -8.11 -14.96
CA ILE A 68 16.13 -7.25 -16.13
C ILE A 68 16.03 -8.15 -17.37
N VAL A 69 14.96 -7.99 -18.14
CA VAL A 69 14.67 -8.79 -19.34
C VAL A 69 14.69 -7.87 -20.57
N PRO A 70 15.76 -7.91 -21.37
CA PRO A 70 15.82 -7.21 -22.65
C PRO A 70 15.01 -7.98 -23.71
N SER A 71 14.06 -7.32 -24.39
CA SER A 71 13.28 -7.93 -25.46
C SER A 71 13.40 -7.14 -26.76
N PHE A 72 13.74 -7.85 -27.84
CA PHE A 72 13.95 -7.27 -29.17
C PHE A 72 12.85 -7.62 -30.17
N ASN A 73 11.75 -8.25 -29.72
CA ASN A 73 10.72 -8.76 -30.62
C ASN A 73 9.50 -7.82 -30.69
N LEU A 74 9.45 -7.01 -31.75
CA LEU A 74 8.38 -6.04 -32.04
C LEU A 74 7.11 -6.68 -32.65
N ALA A 75 7.15 -7.96 -33.04
CA ALA A 75 6.11 -8.58 -33.88
C ALA A 75 4.76 -8.86 -33.19
N GLY A 76 4.63 -8.65 -31.88
CA GLY A 76 3.35 -8.81 -31.15
C GLY A 76 2.59 -7.50 -30.88
N ARG A 77 3.14 -6.34 -31.26
CA ARG A 77 2.80 -5.03 -30.66
C ARG A 77 1.73 -4.19 -31.39
N ALA A 78 1.04 -4.70 -32.40
CA ALA A 78 0.06 -3.87 -33.12
C ALA A 78 -1.14 -3.44 -32.24
N GLY A 79 -1.44 -4.18 -31.17
CA GLY A 79 -2.46 -3.79 -30.17
C GLY A 79 -1.94 -2.85 -29.06
N ASP A 80 -0.65 -2.96 -28.70
CA ASP A 80 -0.06 -2.26 -27.55
C ASP A 80 0.52 -0.86 -27.89
N ILE A 81 0.77 -0.59 -29.18
CA ILE A 81 1.50 0.61 -29.61
C ILE A 81 0.69 1.91 -29.46
N ALA A 82 -0.64 1.88 -29.51
CA ALA A 82 -1.44 3.11 -29.36
C ALA A 82 -1.44 3.64 -27.91
N GLU A 83 -1.47 2.72 -26.92
CA GLU A 83 -1.42 3.07 -25.50
C GLU A 83 0.02 3.38 -25.06
N GLN A 84 1.00 2.61 -25.55
CA GLN A 84 2.41 2.85 -25.26
C GLN A 84 2.95 4.12 -25.93
N ALA A 85 2.44 4.56 -27.08
CA ALA A 85 2.91 5.77 -27.75
C ALA A 85 2.58 7.06 -26.96
N LEU A 86 1.49 7.08 -26.20
CA LEU A 86 1.13 8.21 -25.34
C LEU A 86 1.94 8.24 -24.03
N THR A 87 2.30 7.07 -23.49
CA THR A 87 3.17 6.97 -22.30
C THR A 87 4.66 7.14 -22.64
N SER A 88 5.10 6.66 -23.82
CA SER A 88 6.52 6.71 -24.23
C SER A 88 6.98 8.08 -24.71
N LEU A 89 6.08 9.01 -25.00
CA LEU A 89 6.44 10.40 -25.34
C LEU A 89 6.66 11.28 -24.10
N ALA A 90 6.32 10.81 -22.90
CA ALA A 90 6.49 11.56 -21.65
C ALA A 90 7.73 11.14 -20.83
N ASP A 91 8.16 9.88 -20.90
CA ASP A 91 9.26 9.37 -20.08
C ASP A 91 10.33 8.64 -20.92
N PHE A 92 11.17 9.40 -21.63
CA PHE A 92 12.53 8.93 -21.91
C PHE A 92 13.40 9.15 -20.65
N GLY A 93 12.99 8.51 -19.56
CA GLY A 93 13.63 8.60 -18.25
C GLY A 93 14.83 7.66 -18.16
N GLU A 94 15.89 8.16 -17.54
CA GLU A 94 17.11 7.46 -17.14
C GLU A 94 16.85 6.02 -16.63
N PRO A 95 17.81 5.08 -16.77
CA PRO A 95 17.68 3.69 -16.26
C PRO A 95 17.20 3.58 -14.80
N SER A 96 17.44 4.60 -13.98
CA SER A 96 16.95 4.71 -12.60
C SER A 96 15.42 4.80 -12.50
N ALA A 97 14.74 5.45 -13.45
CA ALA A 97 13.29 5.60 -13.46
C ALA A 97 12.59 4.25 -13.59
N LEU A 98 13.11 3.33 -14.43
CA LEU A 98 12.55 1.98 -14.58
C LEU A 98 12.67 1.16 -13.30
N VAL A 99 13.76 1.32 -12.55
CA VAL A 99 13.93 0.66 -11.24
C VAL A 99 12.92 1.23 -10.23
N GLN A 100 12.76 2.56 -10.19
CA GLN A 100 11.77 3.22 -9.33
C GLN A 100 10.34 2.76 -9.66
N HIS A 101 10.01 2.63 -10.94
CA HIS A 101 8.70 2.16 -11.38
C HIS A 101 8.43 0.71 -10.95
N ALA A 102 9.43 -0.17 -11.06
CA ALA A 102 9.31 -1.56 -10.63
C ALA A 102 9.17 -1.70 -9.10
N ASP A 103 9.91 -0.88 -8.34
CA ASP A 103 9.80 -0.80 -6.88
C ASP A 103 8.39 -0.37 -6.43
N LEU A 104 7.83 0.67 -7.07
CA LEU A 104 6.46 1.12 -6.81
C LEU A 104 5.41 0.03 -7.07
N ALA A 105 5.57 -0.73 -8.16
CA ALA A 105 4.67 -1.83 -8.47
C ALA A 105 4.77 -2.98 -7.44
N MET A 106 5.97 -3.30 -6.98
CA MET A 106 6.19 -4.29 -5.92
C MET A 106 5.51 -3.84 -4.61
N TYR A 107 5.67 -2.58 -4.23
CA TYR A 107 5.05 -2.05 -3.03
C TYR A 107 3.51 -2.16 -3.08
N GLU A 108 2.89 -1.89 -4.23
CA GLU A 108 1.45 -2.09 -4.41
C GLU A 108 1.04 -3.58 -4.41
N ALA A 109 1.90 -4.48 -4.92
CA ALA A 109 1.67 -5.92 -4.80
C ALA A 109 1.63 -6.36 -3.33
N LYS A 110 2.58 -5.89 -2.49
CA LYS A 110 2.59 -6.17 -1.05
C LYS A 110 1.31 -5.75 -0.34
N LYS A 111 0.72 -4.61 -0.72
CA LYS A 111 -0.55 -4.13 -0.15
C LYS A 111 -1.76 -4.98 -0.54
N LYS A 112 -1.78 -5.50 -1.77
CA LYS A 112 -2.87 -6.35 -2.26
C LYS A 112 -2.84 -7.74 -1.62
N GLY A 113 -1.75 -8.10 -0.96
CA GLY A 113 -1.57 -9.34 -0.22
C GLY A 113 -0.38 -10.14 -0.74
N ARG A 114 -0.14 -11.26 -0.08
CA ARG A 114 0.99 -12.16 -0.37
C ARG A 114 0.83 -12.84 -1.74
N ASN A 115 1.94 -13.30 -2.31
CA ASN A 115 1.95 -14.07 -3.55
C ASN A 115 1.18 -13.40 -4.72
N THR A 116 1.37 -12.10 -4.90
CA THR A 116 0.65 -11.30 -5.89
C THR A 116 1.64 -10.58 -6.81
N VAL A 117 1.22 -10.35 -8.06
CA VAL A 117 2.00 -9.61 -9.07
C VAL A 117 1.25 -8.32 -9.40
N CYS A 118 1.98 -7.21 -9.48
CA CYS A 118 1.45 -5.94 -9.95
C CYS A 118 2.34 -5.38 -11.06
N TRP A 119 1.70 -4.81 -12.08
CA TRP A 119 2.39 -4.08 -13.14
C TRP A 119 2.45 -2.61 -12.77
N TYR A 120 3.53 -1.95 -13.17
CA TYR A 120 3.57 -0.49 -13.15
C TYR A 120 2.60 0.06 -14.21
N SER A 121 1.73 0.98 -13.79
CA SER A 121 0.95 1.85 -14.67
C SER A 121 1.09 3.30 -14.19
N ALA A 122 0.85 4.29 -15.04
CA ALA A 122 0.95 5.71 -14.67
C ALA A 122 0.06 6.07 -13.45
N ASP A 123 -1.03 5.34 -13.23
CA ASP A 123 -1.91 5.48 -12.06
C ASP A 123 -1.21 5.11 -10.73
N VAL A 124 -0.19 4.24 -10.77
CA VAL A 124 0.58 3.80 -9.59
C VAL A 124 1.43 4.93 -9.03
N MET A 125 1.96 5.84 -9.87
CA MET A 125 2.71 7.02 -9.39
C MET A 125 1.82 8.00 -8.62
N VAL A 126 0.59 8.19 -9.09
CA VAL A 126 -0.38 9.08 -8.41
C VAL A 126 -0.73 8.51 -7.04
N ALA A 127 -1.00 7.20 -6.95
CA ALA A 127 -1.32 6.55 -5.68
C ALA A 127 -0.17 6.61 -4.65
N ALA A 128 1.08 6.44 -5.09
CA ALA A 128 2.25 6.52 -4.21
C ALA A 128 2.51 7.94 -3.69
N SER A 129 2.41 8.95 -4.57
CA SER A 129 2.54 10.37 -4.17
C SER A 129 1.38 10.84 -3.28
N GLU A 130 0.15 10.41 -3.57
CA GLU A 130 -1.03 10.65 -2.74
C GLU A 130 -0.84 10.09 -1.33
N GLN A 131 -0.23 8.91 -1.18
CA GLN A 131 -0.01 8.32 0.14
C GLN A 131 1.06 9.03 0.96
N VAL A 132 2.16 9.47 0.36
CA VAL A 132 3.19 10.26 1.08
C VAL A 132 2.58 11.56 1.59
N THR A 133 1.79 12.23 0.74
CA THR A 133 1.05 13.44 1.11
C THR A 133 0.06 13.15 2.24
N LEU A 134 -0.76 12.12 2.10
CA LEU A 134 -1.79 11.78 3.08
C LEU A 134 -1.21 11.36 4.44
N ARG A 135 -0.05 10.70 4.45
CA ARG A 135 0.67 10.36 5.69
C ARG A 135 1.14 11.60 6.45
N ARG A 136 1.67 12.59 5.74
CA ARG A 136 2.03 13.88 6.35
C ARG A 136 0.79 14.58 6.89
N GLU A 137 -0.28 14.66 6.11
CA GLU A 137 -1.53 15.29 6.53
C GLU A 137 -2.15 14.62 7.75
N LEU A 138 -2.06 13.29 7.86
CA LEU A 138 -2.56 12.53 9.00
C LEU A 138 -1.87 12.93 10.31
N GLN A 139 -0.56 13.22 10.23
CA GLN A 139 0.22 13.68 11.38
C GLN A 139 -0.23 15.07 11.86
N GLU A 140 -0.52 15.98 10.94
CA GLU A 140 -0.96 17.34 11.26
C GLU A 140 -2.44 17.39 11.70
N ALA A 141 -3.30 16.56 11.09
CA ALA A 141 -4.74 16.47 11.36
C ALA A 141 -5.07 16.16 12.83
N MET A 142 -4.20 15.38 13.50
CA MET A 142 -4.33 15.08 14.93
C MET A 142 -4.30 16.36 15.78
N SER A 143 -3.55 17.38 15.40
CA SER A 143 -3.48 18.64 16.15
C SER A 143 -4.56 19.64 15.75
N ARG A 144 -5.01 19.60 14.49
CA ARG A 144 -5.99 20.55 13.94
C ARG A 144 -7.45 20.26 14.31
N GLY A 145 -7.76 19.06 14.79
CA GLY A 145 -9.13 18.67 15.13
C GLY A 145 -9.96 18.31 13.90
N ASP A 146 -9.32 17.83 12.84
CA ASP A 146 -9.94 17.45 11.56
C ASP A 146 -10.77 16.15 11.66
N PHE A 147 -10.71 15.48 12.82
CA PHE A 147 -11.44 14.24 13.09
C PHE A 147 -12.78 14.48 13.78
N ARG A 148 -13.81 13.79 13.31
CA ARG A 148 -15.18 13.80 13.86
C ARG A 148 -15.66 12.37 14.10
N LEU A 149 -16.51 12.20 15.11
CA LEU A 149 -17.29 10.97 15.28
C LEU A 149 -18.68 11.16 14.70
N HIS A 150 -19.07 10.22 13.84
CA HIS A 150 -20.45 10.02 13.45
C HIS A 150 -21.00 8.82 14.22
N TYR A 151 -22.31 8.80 14.45
CA TYR A 151 -22.98 7.74 15.19
C TYR A 151 -24.03 7.08 14.32
N GLN A 152 -23.92 5.76 14.15
CA GLN A 152 -24.94 4.95 13.50
C GLN A 152 -25.74 4.21 14.56
N SER A 153 -27.07 4.31 14.51
CA SER A 153 -27.93 3.63 15.49
C SER A 153 -27.88 2.11 15.30
N ILE A 154 -27.81 1.41 16.42
CA ILE A 154 -28.00 -0.03 16.52
C ILE A 154 -29.41 -0.26 17.06
N VAL A 155 -30.21 -1.03 16.34
CA VAL A 155 -31.62 -1.26 16.67
C VAL A 155 -31.86 -2.73 17.01
N GLN A 156 -32.80 -2.97 17.93
CA GLN A 156 -33.30 -4.30 18.22
C GLN A 156 -34.15 -4.79 17.04
N ALA A 157 -33.82 -5.96 16.48
CA ALA A 157 -34.48 -6.48 15.28
C ALA A 157 -35.98 -6.73 15.44
N ARG A 158 -36.45 -6.99 16.68
CA ARG A 158 -37.85 -7.34 16.95
C ARG A 158 -38.82 -6.16 16.84
N ASP A 159 -38.42 -5.00 17.35
CA ASP A 159 -39.32 -3.84 17.49
C ASP A 159 -38.71 -2.52 16.99
N GLY A 160 -37.51 -2.55 16.43
CA GLY A 160 -36.84 -1.39 15.85
C GLY A 160 -36.35 -0.36 16.88
N LYS A 161 -36.43 -0.65 18.18
CA LYS A 161 -35.96 0.27 19.21
C LYS A 161 -34.45 0.40 19.16
N VAL A 162 -33.95 1.63 19.26
CA VAL A 162 -32.52 1.90 19.39
C VAL A 162 -32.05 1.33 20.72
N VAL A 163 -30.94 0.59 20.69
CA VAL A 163 -30.29 0.01 21.87
C VAL A 163 -28.91 0.59 22.12
N GLY A 164 -28.30 1.16 21.09
CA GLY A 164 -26.96 1.75 21.17
C GLY A 164 -26.56 2.41 19.87
N PHE A 165 -25.29 2.80 19.80
CA PHE A 165 -24.71 3.44 18.62
C PHE A 165 -23.32 2.90 18.31
N GLU A 166 -22.99 2.77 17.04
CA GLU A 166 -21.61 2.57 16.58
C GLU A 166 -20.96 3.93 16.30
N ALA A 167 -19.82 4.19 16.95
CA ALA A 167 -19.02 5.37 16.73
C ALA A 167 -18.08 5.16 15.53
N LEU A 168 -18.27 5.97 14.50
CA LEU A 168 -17.59 5.86 13.23
C LEU A 168 -16.72 7.10 12.99
N LEU A 169 -15.41 6.91 13.00
CA LEU A 169 -14.44 7.96 12.76
C LEU A 169 -14.55 8.51 11.33
N ARG A 170 -14.50 9.83 11.20
CA ARG A 170 -14.49 10.56 9.93
C ARG A 170 -13.39 11.60 9.94
N TRP A 171 -12.67 11.71 8.83
CA TRP A 171 -11.68 12.74 8.64
C TRP A 171 -12.22 13.79 7.65
N GLN A 172 -12.37 15.02 8.15
CA GLN A 172 -12.73 16.20 7.37
C GLN A 172 -11.45 16.97 7.08
N HIS A 173 -10.87 16.73 5.91
CA HIS A 173 -9.67 17.43 5.46
C HIS A 173 -10.04 18.80 4.87
N PRO A 174 -9.28 19.87 5.16
CA PRO A 174 -9.62 21.23 4.72
C PRO A 174 -9.68 21.39 3.19
N THR A 175 -8.74 20.78 2.46
CA THR A 175 -8.67 20.87 0.99
C THR A 175 -9.23 19.64 0.28
N LEU A 176 -8.83 18.42 0.68
CA LEU A 176 -9.26 17.15 0.09
C LEU A 176 -10.70 16.74 0.45
N GLY A 177 -11.36 17.48 1.35
CA GLY A 177 -12.72 17.16 1.80
C GLY A 177 -12.78 15.90 2.67
N ARG A 178 -13.84 15.11 2.52
CA ARG A 178 -14.06 13.94 3.38
C ARG A 178 -13.19 12.76 2.94
N ILE A 179 -12.22 12.41 3.77
CA ILE A 179 -11.34 11.27 3.52
C ILE A 179 -11.97 10.00 4.14
N PRO A 180 -12.16 8.92 3.36
CA PRO A 180 -12.83 7.73 3.85
C PRO A 180 -11.92 6.90 4.78
N PRO A 181 -12.49 6.20 5.79
CA PRO A 181 -11.73 5.40 6.75
C PRO A 181 -10.75 4.40 6.15
N TYR A 182 -11.15 3.71 5.08
CA TYR A 182 -10.30 2.71 4.42
C TYR A 182 -9.02 3.30 3.79
N LYS A 183 -8.97 4.63 3.52
CA LYS A 183 -7.76 5.30 3.03
C LYS A 183 -6.77 5.64 4.15
N PHE A 184 -7.25 6.07 5.31
CA PHE A 184 -6.36 6.61 6.36
C PHE A 184 -6.15 5.70 7.57
N ILE A 185 -7.06 4.76 7.85
CA ILE A 185 -6.87 3.81 8.97
C ILE A 185 -5.61 2.96 8.75
N PRO A 186 -5.38 2.33 7.57
CA PRO A 186 -4.15 1.56 7.35
C PRO A 186 -2.87 2.41 7.49
N LEU A 187 -2.93 3.68 7.11
CA LEU A 187 -1.81 4.60 7.29
C LEU A 187 -1.57 4.89 8.77
N ALA A 188 -2.62 5.15 9.55
CA ALA A 188 -2.52 5.37 10.99
C ALA A 188 -1.96 4.15 11.72
N GLU A 189 -2.31 2.95 11.25
CA GLU A 189 -1.80 1.69 11.75
C GLU A 189 -0.30 1.58 11.49
N GLN A 190 0.12 1.70 10.24
CA GLN A 190 1.53 1.59 9.84
C GLN A 190 2.45 2.61 10.51
N THR A 191 1.94 3.80 10.87
CA THR A 191 2.71 4.86 11.54
C THR A 191 2.61 4.85 13.06
N GLY A 192 1.79 3.96 13.64
CA GLY A 192 1.50 3.94 15.08
C GLY A 192 0.59 5.08 15.56
N GLN A 193 0.13 5.97 14.68
CA GLN A 193 -0.80 7.06 15.01
C GLN A 193 -2.20 6.55 15.39
N ILE A 194 -2.53 5.30 15.05
CA ILE A 194 -3.80 4.67 15.43
C ILE A 194 -3.98 4.59 16.95
N ILE A 195 -2.90 4.50 17.73
CA ILE A 195 -2.94 4.40 19.19
C ILE A 195 -3.47 5.72 19.81
N PRO A 196 -2.81 6.88 19.62
CA PRO A 196 -3.31 8.14 20.16
C PRO A 196 -4.65 8.55 19.53
N LEU A 197 -4.91 8.19 18.28
CA LEU A 197 -6.20 8.41 17.65
C LEU A 197 -7.31 7.59 18.32
N GLY A 198 -7.08 6.29 18.56
CA GLY A 198 -8.00 5.39 19.24
C GLY A 198 -8.35 5.86 20.65
N GLN A 199 -7.35 6.32 21.42
CA GLN A 199 -7.58 6.89 22.75
C GLN A 199 -8.52 8.11 22.72
N ARG A 200 -8.31 9.03 21.77
CA ARG A 200 -9.18 10.20 21.61
C ARG A 200 -10.58 9.81 21.16
N VAL A 201 -10.70 8.85 20.25
CA VAL A 201 -12.00 8.31 19.80
C VAL A 201 -12.76 7.69 20.96
N MET A 202 -12.12 6.83 21.75
CA MET A 202 -12.76 6.20 22.92
C MET A 202 -13.18 7.25 23.95
N ALA A 203 -12.30 8.17 24.32
CA ALA A 203 -12.61 9.23 25.29
C ALA A 203 -13.81 10.07 24.82
N ARG A 204 -13.84 10.42 23.53
CA ARG A 204 -14.94 11.20 22.95
C ARG A 204 -16.24 10.41 22.91
N ALA A 205 -16.22 9.16 22.46
CA ALA A 205 -17.38 8.28 22.41
C ALA A 205 -18.00 8.05 23.80
N CYS A 206 -17.17 7.80 24.81
CA CYS A 206 -17.61 7.67 26.20
C CYS A 206 -18.23 8.96 26.75
N TRP A 207 -17.66 10.11 26.39
CA TRP A 207 -18.23 11.40 26.78
C TRP A 207 -19.60 11.65 26.11
N ASP A 208 -19.68 11.45 24.79
CA ASP A 208 -20.91 11.69 24.01
C ASP A 208 -22.06 10.78 24.48
N ILE A 209 -21.80 9.49 24.70
CA ILE A 209 -22.86 8.54 25.15
C ILE A 209 -23.35 8.85 26.57
N ARG A 210 -22.45 9.28 27.47
CA ARG A 210 -22.81 9.67 28.84
C ARG A 210 -23.71 10.90 28.84
N GLN A 211 -23.37 11.92 28.04
CA GLN A 211 -24.18 13.12 27.90
C GLN A 211 -25.56 12.82 27.33
N LEU A 212 -25.61 11.96 26.30
CA LEU A 212 -26.87 11.56 25.68
C LEU A 212 -27.78 10.82 26.67
N ASN A 213 -27.22 9.83 27.38
CA ASN A 213 -27.96 9.04 28.36
C ASN A 213 -28.47 9.89 29.53
N HIS A 214 -27.65 10.80 30.05
CA HIS A 214 -28.06 11.72 31.10
C HIS A 214 -29.23 12.61 30.64
N ARG A 215 -29.17 13.14 29.41
CA ARG A 215 -30.20 14.04 28.88
C ARG A 215 -31.52 13.33 28.60
N LEU A 216 -31.48 12.08 28.16
CA LEU A 216 -32.67 11.33 27.75
C LEU A 216 -33.21 10.38 28.82
N GLY A 217 -32.49 10.20 29.94
CA GLY A 217 -32.85 9.21 30.97
C GLY A 217 -32.75 7.77 30.45
N THR A 218 -31.80 7.51 29.53
CA THR A 218 -31.63 6.22 28.84
C THR A 218 -30.32 5.54 29.24
N HIS A 219 -30.15 4.29 28.81
CA HIS A 219 -28.92 3.51 29.01
C HIS A 219 -28.42 2.90 27.69
N TYR A 220 -28.25 3.74 26.68
CA TYR A 220 -27.67 3.32 25.41
C TYR A 220 -26.18 2.98 25.58
N PHE A 221 -25.73 1.92 24.93
CA PHE A 221 -24.30 1.62 24.81
C PHE A 221 -23.70 2.30 23.56
N VAL A 222 -22.37 2.39 23.54
CA VAL A 222 -21.62 2.80 22.35
C VAL A 222 -20.60 1.74 21.99
N SER A 223 -20.54 1.37 20.72
CA SER A 223 -19.54 0.48 20.14
C SER A 223 -18.47 1.30 19.42
N VAL A 224 -17.20 0.92 19.58
CA VAL A 224 -16.05 1.57 18.94
C VAL A 224 -15.21 0.48 18.28
N ASN A 225 -14.85 0.68 17.00
CA ASN A 225 -13.95 -0.24 16.30
C ASN A 225 -12.51 -0.07 16.79
N VAL A 226 -11.81 -1.20 16.98
CA VAL A 226 -10.44 -1.24 17.50
C VAL A 226 -9.53 -1.90 16.46
N SER A 227 -8.37 -1.30 16.24
CA SER A 227 -7.31 -1.84 15.36
C SER A 227 -6.43 -2.83 16.13
N PRO A 228 -5.94 -3.91 15.50
CA PRO A 228 -5.20 -5.00 16.15
C PRO A 228 -3.72 -4.69 16.50
N LEU A 229 -3.33 -3.42 16.60
CA LEU A 229 -1.94 -3.01 16.84
C LEU A 229 -1.49 -3.09 18.29
#